data_AF-A0A7J6WIQ7-F1
#
_entry.id   AF-A0A7J6WIQ7-F1
#
_cell.length_a   1.000
_cell.length_b   1.000
_cell.length_c   1.000
_cell.angle_alpha   90.00
_cell.angle_beta   90.00
_cell.angle_gamma   90.00
#
_symmetry.space_group_name_H-M   'P 1'
#
loop_
_entity.id
_entity.type
_entity.pdbx_description
1 polymer ?
#
loop_
_entity_poly.entity_id
_entity_poly.type
_entity_poly.pdbx_seq_one_letter_code
_entity_poly.pdbx_strand_id
1 'polypeptide(L)'
;VILATNIAETSVTIPGIKYVVDPGLVKARFYDPNKRLESLIVIPISKAQALQRSGRAGRDGPGKCFCLYPETEFEKLDESPKPEIKRCNLSNIILNLKALGVDDVVGFDFIEKPS
;
A
#
# COMPACT_ATOMS: atom_id res chain seq x y z
N VAL A 1 -6.02 -7.43 -22.76
CA VAL A 1 -4.88 -7.06 -21.89
C VAL A 1 -5.28 -5.82 -21.13
N ILE A 2 -5.04 -5.77 -19.82
CA ILE A 2 -5.42 -4.64 -18.96
C ILE A 2 -4.17 -4.13 -18.27
N LEU A 3 -3.90 -2.84 -18.39
CA LEU A 3 -2.86 -2.15 -17.64
C LEU A 3 -3.54 -1.42 -16.49
N ALA A 4 -3.19 -1.78 -15.25
CA ALA A 4 -3.82 -1.24 -14.06
C ALA A 4 -2.77 -0.83 -13.02
N THR A 5 -3.16 0.09 -12.16
CA THR A 5 -2.44 0.39 -10.92
C THR A 5 -2.88 -0.57 -9.81
N ASN A 6 -2.43 -0.32 -8.58
CA ASN A 6 -2.91 -0.98 -7.38
C ASN A 6 -4.43 -0.84 -7.13
N ILE A 7 -5.18 -0.07 -7.93
CA ILE A 7 -6.65 -0.09 -7.87
C ILE A 7 -7.24 -1.47 -8.17
N ALA A 8 -6.62 -2.25 -9.06
CA ALA A 8 -7.03 -3.62 -9.37
C ALA A 8 -6.59 -4.64 -8.29
N GLU A 9 -5.69 -4.25 -7.40
CA GLU A 9 -5.23 -5.07 -6.27
C GLU A 9 -6.31 -5.22 -5.22
N THR A 10 -7.11 -4.17 -4.96
CA THR A 10 -8.12 -4.13 -3.88
C THR A 10 -9.50 -3.66 -4.33
N SER A 11 -9.56 -2.51 -5.00
CA SER A 11 -10.77 -1.68 -5.13
C SER A 11 -11.66 -2.09 -6.31
N VAL A 12 -11.08 -2.65 -7.37
CA VAL A 12 -11.80 -3.09 -8.56
C VAL A 12 -11.60 -4.59 -8.75
N THR A 13 -12.70 -5.29 -9.01
CA THR A 13 -12.67 -6.68 -9.44
C THR A 13 -12.91 -6.74 -10.93
N ILE A 14 -12.04 -7.45 -11.63
CA ILE A 14 -12.16 -7.68 -13.07
C ILE A 14 -12.41 -9.18 -13.28
N PRO A 15 -13.54 -9.59 -13.86
CA PRO A 15 -13.81 -10.99 -14.16
C PRO A 15 -12.93 -11.49 -15.32
N GLY A 16 -12.67 -12.79 -15.36
CA GLY A 16 -11.94 -13.45 -16.44
C GLY A 16 -10.41 -13.30 -16.40
N ILE A 17 -9.85 -12.77 -15.31
CA ILE A 17 -8.39 -12.68 -15.15
C ILE A 17 -7.83 -14.05 -14.79
N LYS A 18 -7.04 -14.63 -15.71
CA LYS A 18 -6.27 -15.86 -15.49
C LYS A 18 -4.76 -15.65 -15.43
N TYR A 19 -4.30 -14.48 -15.87
CA TYR A 19 -2.88 -14.15 -15.95
C TYR A 19 -2.65 -12.77 -15.35
N VAL A 20 -1.72 -12.70 -14.40
CA VAL A 20 -1.25 -11.44 -13.79
C VAL A 20 0.23 -11.30 -14.08
N VAL A 21 0.66 -10.09 -14.45
CA VAL A 21 2.08 -9.73 -14.55
C VAL A 21 2.33 -8.67 -13.49
N ASP A 22 3.13 -9.01 -12.48
CA ASP A 22 3.38 -8.15 -11.33
C ASP A 22 4.80 -7.56 -11.39
N PRO A 23 4.95 -6.23 -11.57
CA PRO A 23 6.26 -5.59 -11.57
C PRO A 23 6.91 -5.50 -10.18
N GLY A 24 6.20 -5.84 -9.09
CA GLY A 24 6.77 -5.78 -7.74
C GLY A 24 6.90 -4.36 -7.16
N LEU A 25 6.30 -3.37 -7.82
CA LEU A 25 6.41 -1.95 -7.45
C LEU A 25 5.05 -1.31 -7.21
N VAL A 26 5.04 -0.25 -6.41
CA VAL A 26 3.90 0.65 -6.20
C VAL A 26 4.39 2.09 -6.09
N LYS A 27 3.58 3.02 -6.59
CA LYS A 27 3.79 4.45 -6.34
C LYS A 27 3.01 4.84 -5.09
N ALA A 28 3.70 5.28 -4.05
CA ALA A 28 3.13 5.54 -2.73
C ALA A 28 3.42 6.97 -2.28
N ARG A 29 2.52 7.54 -1.47
CA ARG A 29 2.76 8.83 -0.82
C ARG A 29 3.79 8.66 0.30
N PHE A 30 4.72 9.61 0.35
CA PHE A 30 5.76 9.70 1.36
C PHE A 30 5.91 11.15 1.80
N TYR A 31 5.86 11.37 3.11
CA TYR A 31 6.06 12.67 3.73
C TYR A 31 7.44 12.74 4.41
N ASP A 32 8.25 13.73 4.00
CA ASP A 32 9.52 14.06 4.66
C ASP A 32 9.28 15.18 5.69
N PRO A 33 9.35 14.90 7.01
CA PRO A 33 9.07 15.90 8.04
C PRO A 33 10.15 16.99 8.12
N ASN A 34 11.39 16.70 7.73
CA ASN A 34 12.49 17.67 7.75
C ASN A 34 12.32 18.70 6.63
N LYS A 35 11.86 18.26 5.46
CA LYS A 35 11.61 19.13 4.29
C LYS A 35 10.18 19.66 4.23
N ARG A 36 9.27 19.14 5.09
CA ARG A 36 7.83 19.44 5.09
C ARG A 36 7.18 19.22 3.72
N LEU A 37 7.62 18.19 3.01
CA LEU A 37 7.21 17.93 1.64
C LEU A 37 6.61 16.54 1.50
N GLU A 38 5.43 16.48 0.89
CA GLU A 38 4.82 15.22 0.47
C GLU A 38 5.20 14.94 -0.99
N SER A 39 5.57 13.70 -1.28
CA SER A 39 6.00 13.24 -2.60
C SER A 39 5.39 11.88 -2.94
N LEU A 40 5.29 11.60 -4.24
CA LEU A 40 4.93 10.28 -4.75
C LEU A 40 6.19 9.58 -5.23
N ILE A 41 6.63 8.58 -4.46
CA ILE A 41 7.83 7.80 -4.77
C ILE A 41 7.44 6.40 -5.21
N VAL A 42 8.26 5.80 -6.08
CA VAL A 42 8.12 4.39 -6.45
C VAL A 42 8.92 3.57 -5.45
N ILE A 43 8.28 2.59 -4.83
CA ILE A 43 8.88 1.67 -3.85
C ILE A 43 8.50 0.22 -4.17
N PRO A 44 9.26 -0.76 -3.67
CA PRO A 44 8.85 -2.15 -3.65
C PRO A 44 7.50 -2.33 -2.94
N ILE A 45 6.72 -3.32 -3.37
CA ILE A 45 5.51 -3.75 -2.67
C ILE A 45 5.85 -4.63 -1.47
N SER A 46 4.89 -4.85 -0.57
CA SER A 46 5.04 -5.85 0.50
C SER A 46 4.73 -7.27 0.00
N LYS A 47 5.12 -8.30 0.76
CA LYS A 47 4.73 -9.70 0.51
C LYS A 47 3.21 -9.86 0.48
N ALA A 48 2.50 -9.26 1.44
CA ALA A 48 1.03 -9.26 1.45
C ALA A 48 0.42 -8.69 0.16
N GLN A 49 0.98 -7.61 -0.38
CA GLN A 49 0.50 -7.02 -1.64
C GLN A 49 0.78 -7.92 -2.84
N ALA A 50 1.99 -8.50 -2.92
CA ALA A 50 2.34 -9.46 -3.97
C ALA A 50 1.40 -10.68 -3.97
N LEU A 51 1.09 -11.22 -2.79
CA LEU A 51 0.14 -12.31 -2.61
C LEU A 51 -1.29 -11.90 -3.00
N GLN A 52 -1.70 -10.67 -2.69
CA GLN A 52 -3.00 -10.17 -3.09
C GLN A 52 -3.11 -10.01 -4.62
N ARG A 53 -2.05 -9.53 -5.28
CA ARG A 53 -1.96 -9.41 -6.74
C ARG A 53 -2.00 -10.78 -7.41
N SER A 54 -1.23 -11.74 -6.92
CA SER A 54 -1.22 -13.11 -7.48
C SER A 54 -2.58 -13.79 -7.36
N GLY A 55 -3.29 -13.56 -6.24
CA GLY A 55 -4.65 -14.05 -6.02
C GLY A 55 -5.67 -13.56 -7.06
N ARG A 56 -5.41 -12.45 -7.76
CA ARG A 56 -6.29 -11.95 -8.84
C ARG A 56 -6.35 -12.87 -10.05
N ALA A 57 -5.32 -13.69 -10.29
CA ALA A 57 -5.33 -14.70 -11.34
C ALA A 57 -6.17 -15.95 -10.99
N GLY A 58 -6.43 -16.18 -9.70
CA GLY A 58 -7.07 -17.41 -9.21
C GLY A 58 -8.59 -17.31 -8.99
N ARG A 59 -9.23 -16.21 -9.41
CA ARG A 59 -10.61 -15.90 -9.01
C ARG A 59 -11.65 -16.81 -9.64
N ASP A 60 -11.57 -17.01 -10.95
CA ASP A 60 -12.56 -17.77 -11.74
C ASP A 60 -12.06 -19.19 -12.10
N GLY A 61 -10.98 -19.63 -11.44
CA GLY A 61 -10.34 -20.93 -11.68
C GLY A 61 -8.80 -20.82 -11.64
N PRO A 62 -8.09 -21.90 -12.04
CA PRO A 62 -6.63 -21.90 -12.06
C PRO A 62 -6.06 -20.80 -12.95
N GLY A 63 -5.12 -20.03 -12.41
CA GLY A 63 -4.41 -18.97 -13.11
C GLY A 63 -2.92 -18.95 -12.77
N LYS A 64 -2.19 -18.03 -13.41
CA LYS A 64 -0.75 -17.84 -13.20
C LYS A 64 -0.43 -16.38 -12.94
N CYS A 65 0.48 -16.15 -11.99
CA CYS A 65 1.09 -14.85 -11.76
C CYS A 65 2.55 -14.90 -12.19
N PHE A 66 2.98 -13.92 -12.96
CA PHE A 66 4.36 -13.74 -13.41
C PHE A 66 4.95 -12.54 -12.68
N CYS A 67 5.78 -12.79 -11.68
CA CYS A 67 6.50 -11.75 -10.95
C CYS A 67 7.77 -11.35 -11.72
N LEU A 68 7.99 -10.06 -11.94
CA LEU A 68 9.13 -9.54 -12.71
C LEU A 68 10.38 -9.31 -11.83
N TYR A 69 10.52 -10.11 -10.78
CA TYR A 69 11.61 -10.07 -9.81
C TYR A 69 11.90 -11.49 -9.30
N PRO A 70 13.16 -11.80 -8.92
CA PRO A 70 13.51 -13.13 -8.44
C PRO A 70 12.96 -13.38 -7.02
N GLU A 71 12.86 -14.65 -6.65
CA GLU A 71 12.44 -15.10 -5.32
C GLU A 71 13.31 -14.49 -4.20
N THR A 72 14.61 -14.30 -4.45
CA THR A 72 15.51 -13.64 -3.49
C THR A 72 15.14 -12.18 -3.19
N GLU A 73 14.50 -11.48 -4.12
CA GLU A 73 13.98 -10.13 -3.87
C GLU A 73 12.63 -10.19 -3.18
N PHE A 74 11.78 -11.19 -3.48
CA PHE A 74 10.54 -11.42 -2.74
C PHE A 74 10.79 -11.63 -1.25
N GLU A 75 11.81 -12.41 -0.89
CA GLU A 75 12.13 -12.69 0.51
C GLU A 75 12.61 -11.46 1.30
N LYS A 76 13.13 -10.45 0.61
CA LYS A 76 13.56 -9.17 1.20
C LYS A 76 12.42 -8.16 1.38
N LEU A 77 11.25 -8.40 0.78
CA LEU A 77 10.11 -7.49 0.91
C LEU A 77 9.58 -7.49 2.34
N ASP A 78 9.10 -6.33 2.79
CA ASP A 78 8.38 -6.23 4.05
C ASP A 78 7.15 -7.15 4.04
N GLU A 79 6.80 -7.75 5.17
CA GLU A 79 5.63 -8.63 5.27
C GLU A 79 4.33 -7.88 4.91
N SER A 80 4.18 -6.65 5.40
CA SER A 80 3.00 -5.80 5.21
C SER A 80 3.38 -4.37 4.86
N PRO A 81 2.53 -3.63 4.12
CA PRO A 81 2.83 -2.26 3.75
C PRO A 81 2.90 -1.38 5.00
N LYS A 82 3.84 -0.42 5.02
CA LYS A 82 3.92 0.56 6.10
C LYS A 82 2.56 1.27 6.27
N PRO A 83 2.00 1.36 7.48
CA PRO A 83 0.75 2.04 7.74
C PRO A 83 0.78 3.49 7.24
N GLU A 84 -0.33 3.96 6.67
CA GLU A 84 -0.43 5.32 6.10
C GLU A 84 -0.15 6.40 7.16
N ILE A 85 -0.60 6.19 8.40
CA ILE A 85 -0.37 7.11 9.53
C ILE A 85 1.11 7.34 9.84
N LYS A 86 2.01 6.42 9.45
CA LYS A 86 3.46 6.52 9.66
C LYS A 86 4.23 7.08 8.46
N ARG A 87 3.54 7.47 7.38
CA ARG A 87 4.21 7.89 6.13
C ARG A 87 3.54 9.06 5.40
N CYS A 88 2.39 9.51 5.87
CA CYS A 88 1.65 10.63 5.28
C CYS A 88 1.56 11.82 6.24
N ASN A 89 1.26 12.99 5.68
CA ASN A 89 1.05 14.21 6.46
C ASN A 89 -0.24 14.09 7.29
N LEU A 90 -0.13 14.33 8.60
CA LEU A 90 -1.25 14.19 9.55
C LEU A 90 -1.95 15.50 9.89
N SER A 91 -1.60 16.63 9.28
CA SER A 91 -2.11 17.97 9.65
C SER A 91 -3.64 18.02 9.64
N ASN A 92 -4.28 17.44 8.63
CA ASN A 92 -5.74 17.38 8.54
C ASN A 92 -6.34 16.49 9.64
N ILE A 93 -5.69 15.38 9.99
CA ILE A 93 -6.13 14.50 11.08
C ILE A 93 -6.03 15.23 12.42
N ILE A 94 -4.93 15.93 12.67
CA ILE A 94 -4.72 16.72 13.88
C ILE A 94 -5.78 17.83 13.99
N LEU A 95 -6.06 18.54 12.89
CA LEU A 95 -7.08 19.58 12.87
C LEU A 95 -8.48 19.02 13.17
N ASN A 96 -8.82 17.86 12.59
CA ASN A 96 -10.09 17.20 12.85
C ASN A 96 -10.21 16.75 14.31
N LEU A 97 -9.14 16.18 14.88
CA LEU A 97 -9.11 15.78 16.30
C LEU A 97 -9.33 17.00 17.22
N LYS A 98 -8.69 18.13 16.92
CA LYS A 98 -8.90 19.38 17.65
C LYS A 98 -10.34 19.90 17.53
N ALA A 99 -10.93 19.83 16.33
CA ALA A 99 -12.32 20.22 16.13
C ALA A 99 -13.32 19.32 16.89
N LEU A 100 -12.94 18.06 17.15
CA LEU A 100 -13.71 17.11 17.96
C LEU A 100 -13.49 17.27 19.49
N GLY A 101 -12.66 18.23 19.91
CA GLY A 101 -12.37 18.47 21.33
C GLY A 101 -11.28 17.56 21.92
N VAL A 102 -10.48 16.91 21.08
CA VAL A 102 -9.33 16.13 21.56
C VAL A 102 -8.14 17.05 21.79
N ASP A 103 -7.84 17.33 23.05
CA ASP A 103 -6.72 18.20 23.43
C ASP A 103 -5.36 17.48 23.37
N ASP A 104 -5.27 16.28 23.94
CA ASP A 104 -4.06 15.46 23.86
C ASP A 104 -4.07 14.57 22.62
N VAL A 105 -3.58 15.14 21.51
CA VAL A 105 -3.46 14.41 20.25
C VAL A 105 -2.34 13.36 20.32
N VAL A 106 -1.32 13.54 21.16
CA VAL A 106 -0.18 12.62 21.26
C VAL A 106 -0.56 11.39 22.10
N GLY A 107 -1.34 11.59 23.16
CA GLY A 107 -1.90 10.53 23.99
C GLY A 107 -3.15 9.87 23.42
N PHE A 108 -3.65 10.31 22.26
CA PHE A 108 -4.80 9.70 21.60
C PHE A 108 -4.51 8.22 21.25
N ASP A 109 -5.51 7.36 21.43
CA ASP A 109 -5.39 5.92 21.27
C ASP A 109 -5.49 5.49 19.79
N PHE A 110 -4.43 5.74 19.03
CA PHE A 110 -4.30 5.24 17.67
C PHE A 110 -3.97 3.73 17.67
N ILE A 111 -4.59 2.97 16.75
CA ILE A 111 -4.22 1.57 16.46
C ILE A 111 -2.70 1.45 16.29
N GLU A 112 -2.11 2.40 15.57
CA GLU A 112 -0.68 2.54 15.47
C GLU A 112 -0.29 4.00 15.57
N LYS A 113 0.65 4.32 16.46
CA LYS A 113 1.00 5.71 16.74
C LYS A 113 1.75 6.35 15.57
N PRO A 114 1.48 7.65 15.29
CA PRO A 114 2.30 8.48 14.42
C PRO A 114 3.79 8.45 14.76
N SER A 115 4.62 8.79 13.77
CA SER A 115 6.07 8.92 13.90
C SER A 115 6.50 10.30 14.38
#